data_AF-A0A0E3WZZ4-F1
#
_entry.id   AF-A0A0E3WZZ4-F1
#
_cell.length_a   1.000
_cell.length_b   1.000
_cell.length_c   1.000
_cell.angle_alpha   90.00
_cell.angle_beta   90.00
_cell.angle_gamma   90.00
#
_symmetry.space_group_name_H-M   'P 1'
#
loop_
_entity.id
_entity.type
_entity.pdbx_description
1 polymer ?
#
loop_
_entity_poly.entity_id
_entity_poly.type
_entity_poly.pdbx_seq_one_letter_code
_entity_poly.pdbx_strand_id
1 'polypeptide(L)'
;MNYKYLSCMILIFSIFISGCVTLTYDTKVDRNGDIAEHTMIIETTSYVYSLMNEETKISEIVASEGGEYSEVWEGDDVQMIISGLIPPNIYTETEDGYLIYRHTITDNFTTDYSELGASAIDVHYYLEMPGDIVDSNANVVDGNKAEWHMVGNTQPEDIYAKSELPSIPGFGLMVSVLAILAVAFFFRKG
;
A
#
# COMPACT_ATOMS: atom_id res chain seq x y z
N MET A 1 -8.36 -44.10 -23.47
CA MET A 1 -8.61 -42.69 -23.13
C MET A 1 -8.28 -41.84 -24.34
N ASN A 2 -9.28 -41.20 -24.94
CA ASN A 2 -9.10 -40.39 -26.15
C ASN A 2 -8.30 -39.12 -25.77
N TYR A 3 -7.07 -39.02 -26.27
CA TYR A 3 -6.12 -37.92 -26.06
C TYR A 3 -6.73 -36.53 -26.35
N LYS A 4 -7.76 -36.46 -27.20
CA LYS A 4 -8.54 -35.24 -27.45
C LYS A 4 -9.29 -34.71 -26.22
N TYR A 5 -9.87 -35.59 -25.39
CA TYR A 5 -10.54 -35.17 -24.16
C TYR A 5 -9.56 -34.89 -23.02
N LEU A 6 -8.40 -35.58 -23.01
CA LEU A 6 -7.33 -35.33 -22.05
C LEU A 6 -6.73 -33.93 -22.27
N SER A 7 -6.50 -33.52 -23.52
CA SER A 7 -6.03 -32.17 -23.84
C SER A 7 -7.05 -31.08 -23.50
N CYS A 8 -8.35 -31.28 -23.77
CA CYS A 8 -9.37 -30.33 -23.35
C CYS A 8 -9.50 -30.26 -21.82
N MET A 9 -9.40 -31.38 -21.12
CA MET A 9 -9.47 -31.38 -19.66
C MET A 9 -8.26 -30.69 -19.05
N ILE A 10 -7.04 -30.91 -19.58
CA ILE A 10 -5.83 -30.18 -19.17
C ILE A 10 -5.95 -28.69 -19.47
N LEU A 11 -6.53 -28.31 -20.61
CA LEU A 11 -6.69 -26.89 -20.99
C LEU A 11 -7.72 -26.19 -20.09
N ILE A 12 -8.83 -26.87 -19.78
CA ILE A 12 -9.83 -26.43 -18.80
C ILE A 12 -9.20 -26.35 -17.40
N PHE A 13 -8.43 -27.35 -16.98
CA PHE A 13 -7.71 -27.33 -15.71
C PHE A 13 -6.67 -26.20 -15.66
N SER A 14 -5.98 -25.91 -16.77
CA SER A 14 -5.01 -24.80 -16.84
C SER A 14 -5.66 -23.42 -16.82
N ILE A 15 -6.92 -23.31 -17.26
CA ILE A 15 -7.72 -22.08 -17.08
C ILE A 15 -8.15 -21.95 -15.62
N PHE A 16 -8.43 -23.05 -14.92
CA PHE A 16 -8.72 -23.01 -13.47
C PHE A 16 -7.47 -22.81 -12.57
N ILE A 17 -6.26 -22.97 -13.13
CA ILE A 17 -4.98 -22.73 -12.41
C ILE A 17 -4.59 -21.23 -12.44
N SER A 18 -5.35 -20.35 -13.10
CA SER A 18 -5.14 -18.89 -13.02
C SER A 18 -5.65 -18.26 -11.72
N GLY A 19 -5.87 -19.04 -10.66
CA GLY A 19 -6.29 -18.58 -9.34
C GLY A 19 -5.18 -17.84 -8.57
N CYS A 20 -4.41 -17.00 -9.25
CA CYS A 20 -3.50 -16.08 -8.58
C CYS A 20 -4.34 -15.08 -7.80
N VAL A 21 -4.01 -14.89 -6.53
CA VAL A 21 -4.59 -13.81 -5.73
C VAL A 21 -3.67 -12.61 -5.89
N THR A 22 -4.23 -11.47 -6.27
CA THR A 22 -3.47 -10.21 -6.29
C THR A 22 -3.86 -9.39 -5.08
N LEU A 23 -2.88 -9.02 -4.26
CA LEU A 23 -3.03 -8.12 -3.14
C LEU A 23 -2.46 -6.77 -3.51
N THR A 24 -3.29 -5.74 -3.50
CA THR A 24 -2.86 -4.36 -3.70
C THR A 24 -3.06 -3.56 -2.42
N TYR A 25 -2.00 -2.93 -1.94
CA TYR A 25 -2.05 -1.97 -0.84
C TYR A 25 -1.86 -0.56 -1.40
N ASP A 26 -2.77 0.35 -1.07
CA ASP A 26 -2.65 1.77 -1.34
C ASP A 26 -2.60 2.52 -0.01
N THR A 27 -1.44 3.12 0.29
CA THR A 27 -1.18 3.81 1.55
C THR A 27 -0.81 5.26 1.29
N LYS A 28 -1.45 6.15 2.03
CA LYS A 28 -1.15 7.58 2.04
C LYS A 28 -0.74 8.05 3.42
N VAL A 29 0.39 8.74 3.48
CA VAL A 29 0.90 9.35 4.70
C VAL A 29 0.70 10.86 4.63
N ASP A 30 0.19 11.44 5.71
CA ASP A 30 0.02 12.89 5.80
C ASP A 30 1.31 13.61 6.21
N ARG A 31 1.24 14.94 6.31
CA ARG A 31 2.39 15.79 6.68
C ARG A 31 2.83 15.64 8.13
N ASN A 32 1.98 15.12 9.00
CA ASN A 32 2.29 14.88 10.41
C ASN A 32 2.92 13.50 10.62
N GLY A 33 2.93 12.66 9.58
CA GLY A 33 3.34 11.27 9.66
C GLY A 33 2.19 10.32 10.03
N ASP A 34 0.94 10.80 10.08
CA ASP A 34 -0.21 9.95 10.31
C ASP A 34 -0.58 9.21 9.00
N ILE A 35 -1.03 7.96 9.11
CA ILE A 35 -1.58 7.22 7.97
C ILE A 35 -2.98 7.77 7.68
N ALA A 36 -3.09 8.59 6.63
CA ALA A 36 -4.33 9.23 6.24
C ALA A 36 -5.30 8.24 5.58
N GLU A 37 -4.76 7.38 4.72
CA GLU A 37 -5.51 6.39 3.97
C GLU A 37 -4.70 5.10 3.93
N HIS A 38 -5.38 3.97 4.14
CA HIS A 38 -4.84 2.64 3.92
C HIS A 38 -5.96 1.79 3.35
N THR A 39 -5.79 1.35 2.11
CA THR A 39 -6.75 0.52 1.39
C THR A 39 -6.05 -0.76 0.95
N MET A 40 -6.65 -1.90 1.28
CA MET A 40 -6.26 -3.20 0.78
C MET A 40 -7.30 -3.66 -0.25
N ILE A 41 -6.82 -4.07 -1.42
CA ILE A 41 -7.64 -4.60 -2.50
C ILE A 41 -7.17 -6.03 -2.75
N ILE A 42 -8.10 -6.98 -2.66
CA ILE A 42 -7.85 -8.38 -2.94
C ILE A 42 -8.58 -8.74 -4.23
N GLU A 43 -7.84 -9.04 -5.29
CA GLU A 43 -8.39 -9.47 -6.56
C GLU A 43 -8.25 -10.97 -6.72
N THR A 44 -9.35 -11.63 -7.04
CA THR A 44 -9.39 -13.09 -7.17
C THR A 44 -10.56 -13.54 -8.05
N THR A 45 -10.69 -14.84 -8.27
CA THR A 45 -11.82 -15.43 -9.00
C THR A 45 -13.00 -15.69 -8.06
N SER A 46 -14.22 -15.77 -8.61
CA SER A 46 -15.43 -16.06 -7.84
C SER A 46 -15.37 -17.37 -7.05
N TYR A 47 -14.65 -18.37 -7.58
CA TYR A 47 -14.40 -19.65 -6.93
C TYR A 47 -13.53 -19.49 -5.68
N VAL A 48 -12.38 -18.83 -5.81
CA VAL A 48 -11.45 -18.60 -4.69
C VAL A 48 -12.07 -17.68 -3.64
N TYR A 49 -12.77 -16.63 -4.08
CA TYR A 49 -13.56 -15.77 -3.19
C TYR A 49 -14.55 -16.59 -2.36
N SER A 50 -15.32 -17.48 -2.99
CA SER A 50 -16.33 -18.27 -2.29
C SER A 50 -15.70 -19.14 -1.19
N LEU A 51 -14.55 -19.76 -1.48
CA LEU A 51 -13.79 -20.54 -0.50
C LEU A 51 -13.26 -19.67 0.65
N MET A 52 -12.68 -18.50 0.34
CA MET A 52 -12.16 -17.59 1.36
C MET A 52 -13.27 -17.07 2.26
N ASN A 53 -14.38 -16.61 1.66
CA ASN A 53 -15.47 -15.97 2.40
C ASN A 53 -16.26 -16.97 3.26
N GLU A 54 -16.39 -18.23 2.84
CA GLU A 54 -17.02 -19.28 3.66
C GLU A 54 -16.26 -19.53 4.97
N GLU A 55 -14.93 -19.52 4.92
CA GLU A 55 -14.06 -19.76 6.08
C GLU A 55 -13.87 -18.53 6.97
N THR A 56 -13.63 -17.37 6.36
CA THR A 56 -13.16 -16.18 7.08
C THR A 56 -14.27 -15.16 7.39
N LYS A 57 -15.34 -15.12 6.58
CA LYS A 57 -16.37 -14.09 6.67
C LYS A 57 -15.79 -12.66 6.75
N ILE A 58 -14.95 -12.31 5.79
CA ILE A 58 -14.10 -11.10 5.78
C ILE A 58 -14.91 -9.84 6.12
N SER A 59 -16.10 -9.67 5.53
CA SER A 59 -16.96 -8.51 5.79
C SER A 59 -17.37 -8.35 7.26
N GLU A 60 -17.65 -9.45 7.97
CA GLU A 60 -17.99 -9.42 9.40
C GLU A 60 -16.78 -9.02 10.24
N ILE A 61 -15.59 -9.55 9.92
CA ILE A 61 -14.32 -9.22 10.60
C ILE A 61 -14.00 -7.74 10.42
N VAL A 62 -13.97 -7.25 9.18
CA VAL A 62 -13.64 -5.86 8.86
C VAL A 62 -14.58 -4.89 9.59
N ALA A 63 -15.89 -5.16 9.55
CA ALA A 63 -16.86 -4.32 10.25
C ALA A 63 -16.66 -4.36 11.78
N SER A 64 -16.26 -5.51 12.35
CA SER A 64 -16.03 -5.63 13.79
C SER A 64 -14.80 -4.86 14.28
N GLU A 65 -13.81 -4.67 13.39
CA GLU A 65 -12.60 -3.88 13.65
C GLU A 65 -12.78 -2.39 13.33
N GLY A 66 -13.95 -2.00 12.82
CA GLY A 66 -14.29 -0.61 12.51
C GLY A 66 -13.87 -0.16 11.11
N GLY A 67 -13.50 -1.10 10.23
CA GLY A 67 -13.20 -0.84 8.83
C GLY A 67 -14.44 -0.82 7.95
N GLU A 68 -14.21 -0.49 6.68
CA GLU A 68 -15.21 -0.54 5.61
C GLU A 68 -14.85 -1.65 4.63
N TYR A 69 -15.88 -2.35 4.14
CA TYR A 69 -15.76 -3.45 3.20
C TYR A 69 -16.70 -3.23 2.02
N SER A 70 -16.20 -3.42 0.80
CA SER A 70 -17.01 -3.42 -0.40
C SER A 70 -16.50 -4.42 -1.42
N GLU A 71 -17.35 -4.79 -2.38
CA GLU A 71 -17.03 -5.75 -3.42
C GLU A 71 -17.40 -5.19 -4.79
N VAL A 72 -16.53 -5.44 -5.77
CA VAL A 72 -16.80 -5.20 -7.19
C VAL A 72 -16.71 -6.51 -7.92
N TRP A 73 -17.74 -6.84 -8.70
CA TRP A 73 -17.86 -8.09 -9.43
C TRP A 73 -17.87 -7.81 -10.93
N GLU A 74 -16.92 -8.40 -11.66
CA GLU A 74 -16.81 -8.31 -13.11
C GLU A 74 -16.72 -9.72 -13.73
N GLY A 75 -17.89 -10.36 -13.90
CA GLY A 75 -17.95 -11.72 -14.42
C GLY A 75 -17.44 -12.74 -13.40
N ASP A 76 -16.30 -13.37 -13.69
CA ASP A 76 -15.63 -14.31 -12.76
C ASP A 76 -14.63 -13.59 -11.85
N ASP A 77 -14.30 -12.33 -12.13
CA ASP A 77 -13.35 -11.55 -11.36
C ASP A 77 -14.07 -10.85 -10.19
N VAL A 78 -13.48 -10.96 -9.00
CA VAL A 78 -13.98 -10.38 -7.75
C VAL A 78 -12.89 -9.54 -7.13
N GLN A 79 -13.21 -8.27 -6.86
CA GLN A 79 -12.37 -7.38 -6.09
C GLN A 79 -13.01 -7.13 -4.72
N MET A 80 -12.29 -7.45 -3.66
CA MET A 80 -12.66 -7.12 -2.29
C MET A 80 -11.85 -5.89 -1.87
N ILE A 81 -12.54 -4.81 -1.48
CA ILE A 81 -11.91 -3.54 -1.11
C ILE A 81 -12.15 -3.32 0.39
N ILE A 82 -11.05 -3.25 1.14
CA ILE A 82 -11.01 -3.07 2.59
C ILE A 82 -10.33 -1.74 2.87
N SER A 83 -10.97 -0.86 3.63
CA SER A 83 -10.43 0.45 3.99
C SER A 83 -10.71 0.79 5.46
N GLY A 84 -10.03 1.82 5.97
CA GLY A 84 -10.25 2.30 7.35
C GLY A 84 -9.59 1.46 8.44
N LEU A 85 -8.87 0.39 8.08
CA LEU A 85 -8.03 -0.40 8.98
C LEU A 85 -6.57 -0.05 8.75
N ILE A 86 -5.82 0.22 9.81
CA ILE A 86 -4.39 0.49 9.75
C ILE A 86 -3.64 -0.66 10.44
N PRO A 87 -2.81 -1.42 9.72
CA PRO A 87 -2.01 -2.49 10.31
C PRO A 87 -1.06 -1.99 11.41
N PRO A 88 -0.89 -2.74 12.53
CA PRO A 88 -0.11 -2.31 13.69
C PRO A 88 1.41 -2.30 13.47
N ASN A 89 1.86 -2.84 12.35
CA ASN A 89 3.25 -2.99 11.87
C ASN A 89 3.66 -1.88 10.88
N ILE A 90 2.82 -0.87 10.68
CA ILE A 90 3.17 0.36 9.96
C ILE A 90 3.71 1.38 10.95
N TYR A 91 4.86 1.96 10.63
CA TYR A 91 5.55 2.94 11.45
C TYR A 91 5.98 4.15 10.61
N THR A 92 5.86 5.32 11.22
CA THR A 92 6.36 6.57 10.67
C THR A 92 7.23 7.27 11.70
N GLU A 93 8.31 7.90 11.24
CA GLU A 93 9.24 8.64 12.10
C GLU A 93 9.68 9.92 11.41
N THR A 94 9.80 11.00 12.16
CA THR A 94 10.38 12.25 11.65
C THR A 94 11.80 12.39 12.16
N GLU A 95 12.76 12.49 11.24
CA GLU A 95 14.18 12.65 11.55
C GLU A 95 14.79 13.70 10.62
N ASP A 96 15.47 14.71 11.19
CA ASP A 96 16.23 15.72 10.45
C ASP A 96 15.50 16.43 9.29
N GLY A 97 14.19 16.67 9.45
CA GLY A 97 13.36 17.31 8.41
C GLY A 97 12.88 16.36 7.32
N TYR A 98 13.06 15.06 7.51
CA TYR A 98 12.52 14.01 6.67
C TYR A 98 11.45 13.23 7.41
N LEU A 99 10.50 12.70 6.66
CA LEU A 99 9.55 11.71 7.12
C LEU A 99 10.00 10.35 6.60
N ILE A 100 10.12 9.38 7.50
CA ILE A 100 10.50 8.01 7.22
C ILE A 100 9.27 7.15 7.42
N TYR A 101 8.95 6.33 6.42
CA TYR A 101 7.90 5.33 6.43
C TYR A 101 8.51 3.93 6.44
N ARG A 102 7.98 3.06 7.29
CA ARG A 102 8.35 1.64 7.37
C ARG A 102 7.10 0.77 7.54
N HIS A 103 7.06 -0.34 6.84
CA HIS A 103 6.08 -1.39 7.08
C HIS A 103 6.77 -2.74 6.98
N THR A 104 6.78 -3.50 8.09
CA THR A 104 7.28 -4.88 8.07
C THR A 104 6.14 -5.79 7.65
N ILE A 105 6.24 -6.43 6.49
CA ILE A 105 5.22 -7.36 6.01
C ILE A 105 5.37 -8.67 6.80
N THR A 106 4.80 -8.69 8.01
CA THR A 106 4.71 -9.88 8.89
C THR A 106 3.35 -10.56 8.81
N ASP A 107 2.45 -10.08 7.95
CA ASP A 107 1.07 -10.54 7.94
C ASP A 107 0.99 -12.04 7.64
N ASN A 108 0.28 -12.75 8.53
CA ASN A 108 0.08 -14.20 8.51
C ASN A 108 -0.58 -14.74 7.22
N PHE A 109 -0.97 -13.88 6.29
CA PHE A 109 -1.45 -14.28 4.97
C PHE A 109 -0.37 -14.97 4.13
N THR A 110 0.92 -14.67 4.35
CA THR A 110 2.03 -15.25 3.57
C THR A 110 2.73 -16.40 4.29
N THR A 111 2.66 -16.49 5.62
CA THR A 111 3.47 -17.43 6.42
C THR A 111 2.82 -18.80 6.65
N ASP A 112 1.50 -18.92 6.61
CA ASP A 112 0.80 -20.21 6.84
C ASP A 112 0.37 -20.94 5.55
N TYR A 113 0.46 -20.30 4.39
CA TYR A 113 0.37 -20.99 3.12
C TYR A 113 1.74 -21.59 2.79
N SER A 114 1.78 -22.90 2.50
CA SER A 114 3.00 -23.61 2.07
C SER A 114 3.79 -22.79 1.02
N GLU A 115 5.11 -22.97 0.88
CA GLU A 115 5.94 -22.27 -0.14
C GLU A 115 5.34 -22.27 -1.57
N LEU A 116 4.45 -23.23 -1.87
CA LEU A 116 3.70 -23.34 -3.13
C LEU A 116 2.47 -22.41 -3.23
N GLY A 117 1.91 -21.94 -2.12
CA GLY A 117 0.81 -20.99 -2.04
C GLY A 117 1.28 -19.54 -1.97
N ALA A 118 2.40 -19.26 -1.30
CA ALA A 118 3.01 -17.92 -1.29
C ALA A 118 3.50 -17.49 -2.69
N SER A 119 3.90 -18.44 -3.53
CA SER A 119 4.27 -18.18 -4.93
C SER A 119 3.08 -17.95 -5.87
N ALA A 120 1.85 -18.15 -5.39
CA ALA A 120 0.60 -17.90 -6.12
C ALA A 120 -0.06 -16.55 -5.75
N ILE A 121 0.60 -15.75 -4.90
CA ILE A 121 0.12 -14.43 -4.48
C ILE A 121 1.06 -13.38 -5.04
N ASP A 122 0.51 -12.47 -5.84
CA ASP A 122 1.22 -11.28 -6.29
C ASP A 122 0.85 -10.12 -5.37
N VAL A 123 1.84 -9.39 -4.86
CA VAL A 123 1.63 -8.26 -3.97
C VAL A 123 2.14 -6.97 -4.62
N HIS A 124 1.26 -5.99 -4.73
CA HIS A 124 1.56 -4.65 -5.16
C HIS A 124 1.37 -3.68 -3.99
N TYR A 125 2.35 -2.84 -3.75
CA TYR A 125 2.30 -1.84 -2.69
C TYR A 125 2.54 -0.46 -3.28
N TYR A 126 1.63 0.47 -3.03
CA TYR A 126 1.70 1.85 -3.47
C TYR A 126 1.71 2.75 -2.24
N LEU A 127 2.68 3.67 -2.22
CA LEU A 127 2.85 4.63 -1.13
C LEU A 127 2.85 6.05 -1.68
N GLU A 128 2.00 6.91 -1.15
CA GLU A 128 2.04 8.35 -1.36
C GLU A 128 2.51 9.06 -0.08
N MET A 129 3.67 9.69 -0.16
CA MET A 129 4.28 10.50 0.91
C MET A 129 3.87 11.97 0.78
N PRO A 130 3.96 12.79 1.85
CA PRO A 130 3.59 14.21 1.81
C PRO A 130 4.56 15.10 1.01
N GLY A 131 5.76 14.61 0.70
CA GLY A 131 6.79 15.32 -0.05
C GLY A 131 7.61 14.36 -0.91
N ASP A 132 8.59 14.88 -1.63
CA ASP A 132 9.40 14.10 -2.57
C ASP A 132 10.21 13.02 -1.84
N ILE A 133 10.15 11.79 -2.37
CA ILE A 133 10.89 10.64 -1.85
C ILE A 133 12.34 10.75 -2.31
N VAL A 134 13.26 10.74 -1.35
CA VAL A 134 14.69 10.91 -1.57
C VAL A 134 15.48 9.61 -1.38
N ASP A 135 14.89 8.64 -0.68
CA ASP A 135 15.48 7.31 -0.46
C ASP A 135 14.37 6.27 -0.29
N SER A 136 14.52 5.09 -0.89
CA SER A 136 13.53 4.03 -0.83
C SER A 136 14.09 2.69 -1.35
N ASN A 137 13.53 1.58 -0.87
CA ASN A 137 13.76 0.25 -1.44
C ASN A 137 12.71 -0.15 -2.51
N ALA A 138 11.91 0.81 -2.99
CA ALA A 138 10.89 0.61 -4.02
C ALA A 138 11.46 0.20 -5.38
N ASN A 139 10.64 -0.48 -6.19
CA ASN A 139 10.97 -0.77 -7.59
C ASN A 139 10.89 0.48 -8.45
N VAL A 140 9.91 1.35 -8.17
CA VAL A 140 9.68 2.61 -8.88
C VAL A 140 9.47 3.73 -7.87
N VAL A 141 10.07 4.88 -8.11
CA VAL A 141 9.85 6.11 -7.36
C VAL A 141 9.60 7.25 -8.35
N ASP A 142 8.50 7.98 -8.18
CA ASP A 142 8.14 9.17 -8.97
C ASP A 142 7.65 10.29 -8.04
N GLY A 143 8.51 11.28 -7.81
CA GLY A 143 8.23 12.39 -6.90
C GLY A 143 7.93 11.89 -5.48
N ASN A 144 6.69 12.06 -5.04
CA ASN A 144 6.21 11.65 -3.72
C ASN A 144 5.58 10.24 -3.68
N LYS A 145 5.69 9.47 -4.78
CA LYS A 145 5.09 8.14 -4.92
C LYS A 145 6.15 7.06 -5.03
N ALA A 146 5.91 5.93 -4.37
CA ALA A 146 6.76 4.75 -4.45
C ALA A 146 5.93 3.48 -4.66
N GLU A 147 6.46 2.56 -5.47
CA GLU A 147 5.77 1.33 -5.87
C GLU A 147 6.66 0.11 -5.68
N TRP A 148 6.10 -0.92 -5.06
CA TRP A 148 6.71 -2.25 -4.93
C TRP A 148 5.85 -3.27 -5.65
N HIS A 149 6.48 -4.07 -6.52
CA HIS A 149 5.85 -5.17 -7.22
C HIS A 149 6.56 -6.47 -6.81
N MET A 150 5.93 -7.18 -5.89
CA MET A 150 6.43 -8.42 -5.30
C MET A 150 5.69 -9.59 -5.95
N VAL A 151 6.34 -10.22 -6.92
CA VAL A 151 5.76 -11.34 -7.69
C VAL A 151 6.46 -12.63 -7.26
N GLY A 152 5.68 -13.61 -6.81
CA GLY A 152 6.21 -14.88 -6.29
C GLY A 152 7.14 -14.70 -5.07
N ASN A 153 8.34 -15.30 -5.12
CA ASN A 153 9.26 -15.36 -3.96
C ASN A 153 10.14 -14.10 -3.75
N THR A 154 9.92 -13.02 -4.51
CA THR A 154 10.69 -11.78 -4.36
C THR A 154 9.92 -10.78 -3.49
N GLN A 155 9.86 -11.04 -2.19
CA GLN A 155 9.30 -10.10 -1.22
C GLN A 155 10.46 -9.47 -0.42
N PRO A 156 10.61 -8.14 -0.40
CA PRO A 156 11.51 -7.49 0.54
C PRO A 156 11.00 -7.76 1.97
N GLU A 157 11.94 -7.85 2.92
CA GLU A 157 11.59 -8.05 4.33
C GLU A 157 10.80 -6.86 4.91
N ASP A 158 10.99 -5.67 4.33
CA ASP A 158 10.32 -4.43 4.71
C ASP A 158 9.98 -3.53 3.51
N ILE A 159 8.94 -2.71 3.66
CA ILE A 159 8.63 -1.57 2.77
C ILE A 159 9.23 -0.33 3.42
N TYR A 160 10.10 0.38 2.70
CA TYR A 160 10.84 1.53 3.21
C TYR A 160 10.85 2.71 2.25
N ALA A 161 10.46 3.87 2.74
CA ALA A 161 10.64 5.14 2.01
C ALA A 161 10.97 6.29 2.97
N LYS A 162 11.71 7.25 2.47
CA LYS A 162 12.06 8.48 3.16
C LYS A 162 11.76 9.66 2.23
N SER A 163 10.97 10.61 2.69
CA SER A 163 10.66 11.83 1.96
C SER A 163 11.11 13.08 2.70
N GLU A 164 11.32 14.15 1.96
CA GLU A 164 11.42 15.48 2.55
C GLU A 164 10.07 15.88 3.16
N LEU A 165 10.07 16.52 4.34
CA LEU A 165 8.86 17.16 4.84
C LEU A 165 8.59 18.42 4.01
N PRO A 166 7.39 18.59 3.45
CA PRO A 166 7.07 19.78 2.68
C PRO A 166 7.24 21.03 3.55
N SER A 167 8.15 21.91 3.15
CA SER A 167 8.40 23.18 3.83
C SER A 167 7.12 24.01 3.85
N ILE A 168 6.67 24.45 5.04
CA ILE A 168 5.47 25.29 5.17
C ILE A 168 5.72 26.62 4.41
N PRO A 169 4.99 26.92 3.33
CA PRO A 169 5.12 28.19 2.64
C PRO A 169 4.54 29.29 3.52
N GLY A 170 5.37 29.89 4.38
CA GLY A 170 4.92 30.95 5.28
C GLY A 170 5.98 31.45 6.27
N PHE A 171 6.86 30.58 6.77
CA PHE A 171 7.88 31.01 7.72
C PHE A 171 9.00 31.86 7.07
N GLY A 172 9.37 31.56 5.81
CA GLY A 172 10.34 32.38 5.07
C GLY A 172 9.85 33.80 4.81
N LEU A 173 8.56 33.99 4.53
CA LEU A 173 7.97 35.32 4.33
C LEU A 173 7.93 36.12 5.64
N MET A 174 7.62 35.49 6.78
CA MET A 174 7.59 36.17 8.07
C MET A 174 8.98 36.66 8.51
N VAL A 175 10.03 35.85 8.30
CA VAL A 175 11.42 36.28 8.57
C VAL A 175 11.82 37.43 7.65
N SER A 176 11.44 37.38 6.38
CA SER A 176 11.71 38.46 5.41
C SER A 176 11.01 39.76 5.79
N VAL A 177 9.73 39.70 6.18
CA VAL A 177 8.95 40.87 6.61
C VAL A 177 9.50 41.46 7.91
N LEU A 178 9.89 40.62 8.88
CA LEU A 178 10.52 41.08 10.11
C LEU A 178 11.88 41.75 9.87
N ALA A 179 12.69 41.21 8.95
CA ALA A 179 13.96 41.83 8.56
C ALA A 179 13.75 43.20 7.90
N ILE A 180 12.78 43.31 6.99
CA ILE A 180 12.42 44.58 6.33
C ILE A 180 11.91 45.61 7.34
N LEU A 181 11.06 45.19 8.30
CA LEU A 181 10.55 46.08 9.36
C LEU A 181 11.66 46.55 10.30
N ALA A 182 12.61 45.68 10.65
CA ALA A 182 13.76 46.07 11.47
C ALA A 182 14.63 47.11 10.74
N VAL A 183 14.95 46.87 9.47
CA VAL A 183 15.70 47.83 8.63
C VAL A 183 14.98 49.18 8.54
N ALA A 184 13.67 49.18 8.26
CA ALA A 184 12.88 50.41 8.19
C ALA A 184 12.84 51.18 9.52
N PHE A 185 12.83 50.48 10.66
CA PHE A 185 12.84 51.12 11.98
C PHE A 185 14.19 51.75 12.32
N PHE A 186 15.31 51.12 11.93
CA PHE A 186 16.65 51.67 12.12
C PHE A 186 16.92 52.87 11.19
N PHE A 187 16.45 52.85 9.95
CA PHE A 187 16.64 53.98 9.01
C PHE A 187 15.74 55.19 9.29
N ARG A 188 14.62 55.02 10.03
CA ARG A 188 13.74 56.14 10.40
C ARG A 188 14.24 56.95 11.62
N LYS A 189 15.21 56.42 12.37
CA LYS A 189 15.73 57.03 13.61
C LYS A 189 17.12 57.66 13.47
N GLY A 190 17.72 57.63 12.27
CA GLY A 190 19.00 58.26 11.94
C GLY A 190 18.83 59.61 11.24
#